data_AF-H5SCT2-F1
#
_entry.id   AF-H5SCT2-F1
#
_cell.length_a   1.000
_cell.length_b   1.000
_cell.length_c   1.000
_cell.angle_alpha   90.00
_cell.angle_beta   90.00
_cell.angle_gamma   90.00
#
_symmetry.space_group_name_H-M   'P 1'
#
loop_
_entity.id
_entity.type
_entity.pdbx_description
1 polymer ?
#
loop_
_entity_poly.entity_id
_entity_poly.type
_entity_poly.pdbx_seq_one_letter_code
_entity_poly.pdbx_strand_id
1 'polypeptide(L)'
;MTATLSRSPVHKPIGPVWTWPNLLTAVRFVLCVPLFVCILRGWWWSAVALLVVAVLSDWLDGWLARRTKTTSPLGRNLDPLADKVLVCGSLIFLMSYKSSGLADWMVAIIVIRELLVTSLRSVIEQSGTPFGAAFMGKLKMVLQALALLAVVIFLALEQGQLEWVSKWRQLLGWGRDCLLYATVAVTALSGLQYLWRAYAVFRQSV
;
A
#
# COMPACT_ATOMS: atom_id res chain seq x y z
N MET A 1 -2.43 35.07 47.16
CA MET A 1 -2.05 35.13 45.73
C MET A 1 -1.28 33.86 45.40
N THR A 2 -1.98 32.81 45.00
CA THR A 2 -1.40 31.47 44.71
C THR A 2 -1.27 31.34 43.20
N ALA A 3 -0.05 31.50 42.68
CA ALA A 3 0.25 31.31 41.27
C ALA A 3 0.15 29.81 40.92
N THR A 4 -0.83 29.46 40.09
CA THR A 4 -0.98 28.15 39.47
C THR A 4 0.14 27.94 38.47
N LEU A 5 1.10 27.08 38.83
CA LEU A 5 2.16 26.64 37.93
C LEU A 5 1.56 25.90 36.72
N SER A 6 1.62 26.56 35.56
CA SER A 6 1.39 25.97 34.25
C SER A 6 2.32 24.77 34.06
N ARG A 7 1.77 23.55 34.07
CA ARG A 7 2.53 22.34 33.76
C ARG A 7 2.84 22.37 32.27
N SER A 8 4.09 22.63 31.91
CA SER A 8 4.61 22.43 30.56
C SER A 8 4.27 21.01 30.07
N PRO A 9 3.86 20.82 28.81
CA PRO A 9 3.56 19.49 28.29
C PRO A 9 4.81 18.62 28.43
N VAL A 10 4.69 17.54 29.21
CA VAL A 10 5.77 16.55 29.37
C VAL A 10 6.03 15.95 28.00
N HIS A 11 7.12 16.35 27.36
CA HIS A 11 7.53 15.80 26.07
C HIS A 11 7.94 14.34 26.32
N LYS A 12 7.06 13.40 25.94
CA LYS A 12 7.32 11.97 26.11
C LYS A 12 8.57 11.64 25.28
N PRO A 13 9.63 11.05 25.87
CA PRO A 13 10.84 10.76 25.12
C PRO A 13 10.48 9.86 23.94
N ILE A 14 11.01 10.22 22.77
CA ILE A 14 10.86 9.43 21.54
C ILE A 14 11.48 8.07 21.85
N GLY A 15 10.67 7.02 21.87
CA GLY A 15 11.17 5.65 22.07
C GLY A 15 12.20 5.28 20.99
N PRO A 16 12.94 4.17 21.17
CA PRO A 16 14.00 3.80 20.24
C PRO A 16 13.50 3.79 18.79
N VAL A 17 14.22 4.52 17.93
CA VAL A 17 13.90 4.67 16.50
C VAL A 17 14.18 3.38 15.73
N TRP A 18 15.16 2.60 16.21
CA TRP A 18 15.61 1.35 15.63
C TRP A 18 14.96 0.16 16.33
N THR A 19 13.73 -0.15 15.93
CA THR A 19 13.05 -1.41 16.28
C THR A 19 13.12 -2.36 15.08
N TRP A 20 13.05 -3.67 15.33
CA TRP A 20 13.02 -4.67 14.24
C TRP A 20 11.93 -4.41 13.19
N PRO A 21 10.68 -4.03 13.56
CA PRO A 21 9.66 -3.64 12.58
C PRO A 21 10.05 -2.40 11.76
N ASN A 22 10.60 -1.36 12.39
CA ASN A 22 10.99 -0.14 11.68
C ASN A 22 12.11 -0.40 10.66
N LEU A 23 13.05 -1.29 10.99
CA LEU A 23 14.12 -1.67 10.08
C LEU A 23 13.56 -2.36 8.83
N LEU A 24 12.58 -3.25 8.99
CA LEU A 24 11.93 -3.93 7.86
C LEU A 24 11.18 -2.95 6.96
N THR A 25 10.49 -1.96 7.54
CA THR A 25 9.86 -0.87 6.76
C THR A 25 10.89 -0.04 6.01
N ALA A 26 11.99 0.33 6.65
CA ALA A 26 13.06 1.08 6.01
C ALA A 26 13.69 0.29 4.85
N VAL A 27 13.93 -1.02 5.06
CA VAL A 27 14.40 -1.92 4.01
C VAL A 27 13.40 -1.98 2.87
N ARG A 28 12.08 -2.11 3.14
CA ARG A 28 11.05 -2.09 2.08
C ARG A 28 11.05 -0.80 1.29
N PHE A 29 11.17 0.33 1.97
CA PHE A 29 11.25 1.63 1.31
C PHE A 29 12.45 1.70 0.36
N VAL A 30 13.62 1.21 0.80
CA VAL A 30 14.82 1.12 -0.04
C VAL A 30 14.63 0.11 -1.19
N LEU A 31 13.96 -1.02 -0.95
CA LEU A 31 13.64 -2.04 -1.97
C LEU A 31 12.73 -1.53 -3.10
N CYS A 32 11.99 -0.44 -2.89
CA CYS A 32 11.19 0.17 -3.95
C CYS A 32 12.07 0.65 -5.12
N VAL A 33 13.27 1.17 -4.84
CA VAL A 33 14.20 1.67 -5.87
C VAL A 33 14.65 0.56 -6.83
N PRO A 34 15.25 -0.57 -6.39
CA PRO A 34 15.62 -1.64 -7.29
C PRO A 34 14.40 -2.28 -7.97
N LEU A 35 13.23 -2.32 -7.32
CA LEU A 35 11.99 -2.78 -7.94
C LEU A 35 11.63 -1.90 -9.14
N PHE A 36 11.62 -0.57 -8.98
CA PHE A 36 11.30 0.35 -10.08
C PHE A 36 12.33 0.28 -11.20
N VAL A 37 13.62 0.12 -10.86
CA VAL A 37 14.67 -0.12 -11.85
C VAL A 37 14.42 -1.43 -12.62
N CYS A 38 14.06 -2.51 -11.94
CA CYS A 38 13.73 -3.79 -12.60
C CYS A 38 12.53 -3.64 -13.54
N ILE A 39 11.47 -2.93 -13.11
CA ILE A 39 10.31 -2.64 -13.95
C ILE A 39 10.75 -1.87 -15.20
N LEU A 40 11.44 -0.74 -15.04
CA LEU A 40 11.92 0.11 -16.15
C LEU A 40 12.83 -0.64 -17.14
N ARG A 41 13.68 -1.54 -16.63
CA ARG A 41 14.59 -2.35 -17.45
C ARG A 41 13.91 -3.58 -18.07
N GLY A 42 12.67 -3.87 -17.71
CA GLY A 42 11.95 -5.08 -18.13
C GLY A 42 12.57 -6.37 -17.55
N TRP A 43 13.21 -6.30 -16.38
CA TRP A 43 13.72 -7.46 -15.65
C TRP A 43 12.60 -8.08 -14.82
N TRP A 44 11.60 -8.63 -15.51
CA TRP A 44 10.31 -8.97 -14.90
C TRP A 44 10.42 -10.03 -13.81
N TRP A 45 11.23 -11.08 -14.00
CA TRP A 45 11.42 -12.10 -12.96
C TRP A 45 12.08 -11.55 -11.69
N SER A 46 13.03 -10.61 -11.83
CA SER A 46 13.61 -9.89 -10.69
C SER A 46 12.58 -8.98 -10.03
N ALA A 47 11.75 -8.30 -10.81
CA ALA A 47 10.65 -7.49 -10.28
C ALA A 47 9.62 -8.35 -9.52
N VAL A 48 9.25 -9.54 -10.02
CA VAL A 48 8.39 -10.50 -9.32
C VAL A 48 9.01 -10.90 -7.99
N ALA A 49 10.28 -11.30 -7.98
CA ALA A 49 10.98 -11.70 -6.76
C ALA A 49 11.00 -10.58 -5.71
N LEU A 50 11.33 -9.35 -6.12
CA LEU A 50 11.33 -8.18 -5.24
C LEU A 50 9.93 -7.86 -4.71
N LEU A 51 8.90 -7.96 -5.54
CA LEU A 51 7.53 -7.70 -5.14
C LEU A 51 7.04 -8.73 -4.10
N VAL A 52 7.34 -10.01 -4.32
CA VAL A 52 7.01 -11.09 -3.38
C VAL A 52 7.72 -10.87 -2.06
N VAL A 53 9.02 -10.56 -2.07
CA VAL A 53 9.78 -10.25 -0.85
C VAL A 53 9.16 -9.07 -0.11
N ALA A 54 8.76 -8.01 -0.81
CA ALA A 54 8.19 -6.84 -0.17
C ALA A 54 6.83 -7.12 0.50
N VAL A 55 5.95 -7.88 -0.17
CA VAL A 55 4.65 -8.30 0.37
C VAL A 55 4.83 -9.23 1.58
N LEU A 56 5.75 -10.19 1.49
CA LEU A 56 6.05 -11.10 2.61
C LEU A 56 6.67 -10.36 3.80
N SER A 57 7.50 -9.36 3.53
CA SER A 57 8.06 -8.49 4.57
C SER A 57 6.93 -7.79 5.33
N ASP A 58 5.95 -7.18 4.65
CA ASP A 58 4.84 -6.48 5.34
C ASP A 58 4.05 -7.37 6.31
N TRP A 59 3.81 -8.60 5.88
CA TRP A 59 3.17 -9.58 6.73
C TRP A 59 4.01 -9.95 7.96
N LEU A 60 5.33 -10.08 7.77
CA LEU A 60 6.28 -10.40 8.83
C LEU A 60 6.38 -9.26 9.86
N ASP A 61 6.41 -8.00 9.41
CA ASP A 61 6.47 -6.82 10.27
C ASP A 61 5.25 -6.76 11.20
N GLY A 62 4.07 -6.97 10.61
CA GLY A 62 2.81 -7.00 11.35
C GLY A 62 2.75 -8.16 12.35
N TRP A 63 3.34 -9.31 12.02
CA TRP A 63 3.47 -10.44 12.93
C TRP A 63 4.44 -10.15 14.08
N LEU A 64 5.59 -9.55 13.78
CA LEU A 64 6.62 -9.24 14.77
C LEU A 64 6.18 -8.13 15.72
N ALA A 65 5.50 -7.10 15.22
CA ALA A 65 4.94 -6.02 16.03
C ALA A 65 3.90 -6.54 17.04
N ARG A 66 3.04 -7.50 16.64
CA ARG A 66 2.06 -8.14 17.55
C ARG A 66 2.73 -8.92 18.68
N ARG A 67 3.88 -9.56 18.41
CA ARG A 67 4.60 -10.36 19.40
C ARG A 67 5.48 -9.53 20.33
N THR A 68 6.11 -8.48 19.80
CA THR A 68 7.09 -7.69 20.55
C THR A 68 6.47 -6.54 21.36
N LYS A 69 5.18 -6.23 21.16
CA LYS A 69 4.46 -5.08 21.78
C LYS A 69 5.21 -3.74 21.66
N THR A 70 6.20 -3.66 20.78
CA THR A 70 7.12 -2.53 20.66
C THR A 70 6.73 -1.78 19.39
N THR A 71 6.03 -0.67 19.55
CA THR A 71 5.68 0.23 18.44
C THR A 71 6.37 1.57 18.65
N SER A 72 7.15 1.98 17.66
CA SER A 72 7.78 3.30 17.65
C SER A 72 6.84 4.32 16.98
N PRO A 73 6.76 5.57 17.47
CA PRO A 73 5.98 6.62 16.80
C PRO A 73 6.41 6.86 15.35
N LEU A 74 7.71 6.69 15.06
CA LEU A 74 8.29 6.89 13.73
C LEU A 74 7.84 5.79 12.76
N GLY A 75 7.91 4.52 13.18
CA GLY A 75 7.44 3.38 12.40
C GLY A 75 5.97 3.47 12.04
N ARG A 76 5.13 3.86 13.01
CA ARG A 76 3.67 4.01 12.81
C ARG A 76 3.31 4.91 11.61
N ASN A 77 4.12 5.93 11.33
CA ASN A 77 3.90 6.85 10.23
C ASN A 77 4.66 6.45 8.95
N LEU A 78 5.82 5.80 9.08
CA LEU A 78 6.61 5.34 7.95
C LEU A 78 6.03 4.09 7.27
N ASP A 79 5.42 3.16 8.02
CA ASP A 79 4.86 1.92 7.44
C ASP A 79 3.80 2.21 6.38
N PRO A 80 2.77 3.05 6.66
CA PRO A 80 1.76 3.38 5.66
C PRO A 80 2.33 4.14 4.46
N LEU A 81 3.37 4.96 4.68
CA LEU A 81 4.04 5.69 3.59
C LEU A 81 4.78 4.74 2.65
N ALA A 82 5.59 3.82 3.20
CA ALA A 82 6.34 2.85 2.42
C ALA A 82 5.42 1.93 1.61
N ASP A 83 4.30 1.50 2.20
CA ASP A 83 3.25 0.74 1.50
C ASP A 83 2.71 1.52 0.28
N LYS A 84 2.39 2.82 0.45
CA LYS A 84 1.86 3.63 -0.66
C LYS A 84 2.88 3.87 -1.74
N VAL A 85 4.14 4.14 -1.38
CA VAL A 85 5.22 4.30 -2.36
C VAL A 85 5.40 3.02 -3.16
N LEU A 86 5.39 1.86 -2.52
CA LEU A 86 5.53 0.59 -3.21
C LEU A 86 4.38 0.35 -4.19
N VAL A 87 3.14 0.41 -3.74
CA VAL A 87 1.98 0.09 -4.58
C VAL A 87 1.76 1.16 -5.65
N CYS A 88 1.69 2.44 -5.27
CA CYS A 88 1.42 3.53 -6.22
C CYS A 88 2.59 3.71 -7.18
N GLY A 89 3.83 3.66 -6.69
CA GLY A 89 5.02 3.75 -7.54
C GLY A 89 5.07 2.64 -8.56
N SER A 90 4.84 1.38 -8.15
CA SER A 90 4.83 0.25 -9.07
C SER A 90 3.76 0.40 -10.15
N LEU A 91 2.54 0.82 -9.80
CA LEU A 91 1.46 1.06 -10.76
C LEU A 91 1.82 2.17 -11.77
N ILE A 92 2.43 3.26 -11.29
CA ILE A 92 2.88 4.37 -12.15
C ILE A 92 3.95 3.89 -13.14
N PHE A 93 4.96 3.14 -12.69
CA PHE A 93 5.98 2.62 -13.62
C PHE A 93 5.41 1.60 -14.60
N LEU A 94 4.49 0.73 -14.15
CA LEU A 94 3.85 -0.27 -15.00
C LEU A 94 2.93 0.34 -16.07
N MET A 95 2.40 1.55 -15.86
CA MET A 95 1.57 2.24 -16.86
C MET A 95 2.33 2.53 -18.16
N SER A 96 3.66 2.60 -18.09
CA SER A 96 4.51 2.80 -19.28
C SER A 96 4.48 1.62 -20.25
N TYR A 97 3.96 0.46 -19.81
CA TYR A 97 3.88 -0.76 -20.60
C TYR A 97 2.44 -0.99 -21.06
N LYS A 98 2.18 -0.81 -22.35
CA LYS A 98 0.84 -1.05 -22.94
C LYS A 98 0.32 -2.47 -22.70
N SER A 99 1.22 -3.44 -22.67
CA SER A 99 0.88 -4.83 -22.37
C SER A 99 0.47 -5.08 -20.93
N SER A 100 0.58 -4.11 -20.02
CA SER A 100 0.22 -4.28 -18.60
C SER A 100 -1.30 -4.40 -18.36
N GLY A 101 -2.12 -3.93 -19.30
CA GLY A 101 -3.58 -3.84 -19.11
C GLY A 101 -4.02 -2.69 -18.20
N LEU A 102 -3.08 -1.93 -17.63
CA LEU A 102 -3.38 -0.75 -16.83
C LEU A 102 -3.78 0.40 -17.75
N ALA A 103 -4.98 0.94 -17.53
CA ALA A 103 -5.38 2.21 -18.10
C ALA A 103 -5.07 3.36 -17.13
N ASP A 104 -4.73 4.53 -17.67
CA ASP A 104 -4.31 5.70 -16.87
C ASP A 104 -5.34 6.09 -15.80
N TRP A 105 -6.63 5.99 -16.14
CA TRP A 105 -7.74 6.27 -15.22
C TRP A 105 -7.80 5.29 -14.04
N MET A 106 -7.40 4.03 -14.22
CA MET A 106 -7.37 3.04 -13.14
C MET A 106 -6.30 3.41 -12.11
N VAL A 107 -5.11 3.78 -12.59
CA VAL A 107 -3.99 4.20 -11.75
C VAL A 107 -4.37 5.48 -11.01
N ALA A 108 -4.96 6.46 -11.69
CA ALA A 108 -5.40 7.71 -11.07
C ALA A 108 -6.41 7.46 -9.91
N ILE A 109 -7.45 6.65 -10.13
CA ILE A 109 -8.43 6.30 -9.08
C ILE A 109 -7.73 5.65 -7.89
N ILE A 110 -6.84 4.69 -8.14
CA ILE A 110 -6.13 3.98 -7.07
C ILE A 110 -5.27 4.97 -6.27
N VAL A 111 -4.42 5.75 -6.93
CA VAL A 111 -3.49 6.68 -6.27
C VAL A 111 -4.24 7.75 -5.48
N ILE A 112 -5.23 8.41 -6.09
CA ILE A 112 -6.03 9.45 -5.41
C ILE A 112 -6.67 8.87 -4.15
N ARG A 113 -7.29 7.69 -4.27
CA ARG A 113 -7.95 7.04 -3.15
C ARG A 113 -6.97 6.65 -2.06
N GLU A 114 -5.81 6.09 -2.41
CA GLU A 114 -4.78 5.71 -1.43
C GLU A 114 -4.30 6.90 -0.61
N LEU A 115 -4.04 8.04 -1.25
CA LEU A 115 -3.60 9.25 -0.57
C LEU A 115 -4.72 9.87 0.27
N LEU A 116 -5.94 9.96 -0.29
CA LEU A 116 -7.10 10.56 0.37
C LEU A 116 -7.50 9.82 1.65
N VAL A 117 -7.70 8.50 1.56
CA VAL A 117 -8.13 7.69 2.71
C VAL A 117 -7.05 7.64 3.79
N THR A 118 -5.77 7.57 3.41
CA THR A 118 -4.64 7.58 4.36
C THR A 118 -4.56 8.91 5.10
N SER A 119 -4.67 10.03 4.38
CA SER A 119 -4.63 11.38 4.97
C SER A 119 -5.81 11.61 5.91
N LEU A 120 -7.02 11.27 5.46
CA LEU A 120 -8.25 11.41 6.25
C LEU A 120 -8.21 10.60 7.54
N ARG A 121 -7.74 9.35 7.44
CA ARG A 121 -7.55 8.49 8.60
C ARG A 121 -6.55 9.08 9.58
N SER A 122 -5.42 9.60 9.08
CA SER A 122 -4.40 10.21 9.93
C SER A 122 -4.96 11.41 10.71
N VAL A 123 -5.74 12.28 10.06
CA VAL A 123 -6.36 13.45 10.71
C VAL A 123 -7.36 13.03 11.80
N ILE A 124 -8.23 12.07 11.52
CA ILE A 124 -9.26 11.61 12.49
C ILE A 124 -8.61 10.86 13.66
N GLU A 125 -7.59 10.04 13.41
CA GLU A 125 -6.87 9.34 14.50
C GLU A 125 -6.10 10.33 15.38
N GLN A 126 -5.61 11.45 14.82
CA GLN A 126 -4.98 12.53 15.58
C GLN A 126 -5.97 13.31 16.46
N SER A 127 -7.26 13.38 16.10
CA SER A 127 -8.30 13.99 16.94
C SER A 127 -8.75 13.08 18.11
N GLY A 128 -8.10 11.92 18.30
CA GLY A 128 -8.41 10.98 19.37
C GLY A 128 -9.60 10.06 19.09
N THR A 129 -10.18 10.14 17.90
CA THR A 129 -11.29 9.27 17.48
C THR A 129 -10.74 8.00 16.83
N PRO A 130 -10.98 6.81 17.40
CA PRO A 130 -10.48 5.57 16.82
C PRO A 130 -11.15 5.29 15.46
N PHE A 131 -10.37 5.44 14.39
CA PHE A 131 -10.85 5.26 13.02
C PHE A 131 -10.33 3.94 12.43
N GLY A 132 -10.93 2.84 12.88
CA GLY A 132 -10.51 1.48 12.51
C GLY A 132 -10.73 1.11 11.04
N ALA A 133 -9.89 0.20 10.55
CA ALA A 133 -9.93 -0.26 9.18
C ALA A 133 -11.19 -1.08 8.88
N ALA A 134 -11.99 -0.66 7.89
CA ALA A 134 -13.15 -1.42 7.41
C ALA A 134 -12.73 -2.69 6.67
N PHE A 135 -13.60 -3.71 6.66
CA PHE A 135 -13.40 -4.96 5.92
C PHE A 135 -13.02 -4.74 4.45
N MET A 136 -13.69 -3.81 3.76
CA MET A 136 -13.36 -3.46 2.37
C MET A 136 -11.94 -2.91 2.21
N GLY A 137 -11.40 -2.23 3.24
CA GLY A 137 -10.02 -1.75 3.24
C GLY A 137 -9.00 -2.89 3.26
N LYS A 138 -9.30 -4.00 3.94
CA LYS A 138 -8.45 -5.20 3.95
C LYS A 138 -8.53 -5.95 2.62
N LEU A 139 -9.75 -6.17 2.11
CA LEU A 139 -9.97 -6.83 0.83
C LEU A 139 -9.25 -6.12 -0.31
N LYS A 140 -9.32 -4.78 -0.33
CA LYS A 140 -8.60 -3.95 -1.29
C LYS A 140 -7.10 -4.18 -1.30
N MET A 141 -6.45 -4.29 -0.13
CA MET A 141 -5.00 -4.52 -0.06
C MET A 141 -4.62 -5.87 -0.67
N VAL A 142 -5.39 -6.92 -0.37
CA VAL A 142 -5.16 -8.25 -0.96
C VAL A 142 -5.32 -8.18 -2.48
N LEU A 143 -6.40 -7.56 -2.97
CA LEU A 143 -6.63 -7.43 -4.41
C LEU A 143 -5.55 -6.61 -5.11
N GLN A 144 -5.09 -5.49 -4.52
CA GLN A 144 -4.02 -4.68 -5.10
C GLN A 144 -2.70 -5.45 -5.18
N ALA A 145 -2.32 -6.18 -4.12
CA ALA A 145 -1.11 -6.99 -4.13
C ALA A 145 -1.19 -8.10 -5.20
N LEU A 146 -2.32 -8.80 -5.29
CA LEU A 146 -2.55 -9.84 -6.30
C LEU A 146 -2.57 -9.27 -7.71
N ALA A 147 -3.22 -8.12 -7.93
CA ALA A 147 -3.27 -7.45 -9.22
C ALA A 147 -1.87 -7.04 -9.68
N LEU A 148 -1.08 -6.47 -8.78
CA LEU A 148 0.29 -6.06 -9.08
C LEU A 148 1.15 -7.27 -9.45
N LEU A 149 1.09 -8.35 -8.66
CA LEU A 149 1.76 -9.62 -8.99
C LEU A 149 1.32 -10.17 -10.35
N ALA A 150 0.01 -10.21 -10.62
CA ALA A 150 -0.53 -10.73 -11.86
C ALA A 150 -0.05 -9.93 -13.08
N VAL A 151 0.02 -8.60 -12.98
CA VAL A 151 0.55 -7.74 -14.04
C VAL A 151 2.02 -8.03 -14.30
N VAL A 152 2.87 -8.05 -13.27
CA VAL A 152 4.32 -8.28 -13.46
C VAL A 152 4.60 -9.71 -13.97
N ILE A 153 3.89 -10.71 -13.46
CA ILE A 153 4.00 -12.11 -13.93
C ILE A 153 3.55 -12.21 -15.39
N PHE A 154 2.44 -11.57 -15.77
CA PHE A 154 1.97 -11.57 -17.15
C PHE A 154 3.05 -11.00 -18.09
N LEU A 155 3.68 -9.89 -17.72
CA LEU A 155 4.77 -9.28 -18.50
C LEU A 155 6.01 -10.18 -18.57
N ALA A 156 6.35 -10.87 -17.47
CA ALA A 156 7.44 -11.84 -17.43
C ALA A 156 7.23 -13.01 -18.38
N LEU A 157 6.03 -13.57 -18.37
CA LEU A 157 5.64 -14.69 -19.23
C LEU A 157 5.59 -14.26 -20.70
N GLU A 158 5.11 -13.06 -20.98
CA GLU A 158 5.08 -12.51 -22.34
C GLU A 158 6.49 -12.28 -22.91
N GLN A 159 7.43 -11.81 -22.10
CA GLN A 159 8.83 -11.61 -22.51
C GLN A 159 9.55 -12.92 -22.85
N GLY A 160 9.24 -14.01 -22.13
CA GLY A 160 9.93 -15.29 -22.29
C GLY A 160 9.65 -16.06 -23.59
N GLN A 161 8.67 -15.60 -24.41
CA GLN A 161 8.28 -16.20 -25.70
C GLN A 161 8.09 -17.73 -25.68
N LEU A 162 7.66 -18.29 -24.55
CA LEU A 162 7.42 -19.72 -24.40
C LEU A 162 6.17 -20.13 -25.21
N GLU A 163 6.29 -21.15 -26.07
CA GLU A 163 5.19 -21.58 -26.95
C GLU A 163 3.93 -22.01 -26.21
N TRP A 164 4.06 -22.65 -25.05
CA TRP A 164 2.89 -23.03 -24.25
C TRP A 164 2.20 -21.82 -23.64
N VAL A 165 2.92 -20.73 -23.36
CA VAL A 165 2.36 -19.47 -22.81
C VAL A 165 1.54 -18.76 -23.89
N SER A 166 2.01 -18.75 -25.14
CA SER A 166 1.31 -18.06 -26.23
C SER A 166 -0.10 -18.61 -26.42
N LYS A 167 -0.29 -19.93 -26.25
CA LYS A 167 -1.60 -20.60 -26.28
C LYS A 167 -2.57 -20.08 -25.21
N TRP A 168 -2.06 -19.80 -24.01
CA TRP A 168 -2.87 -19.33 -22.87
C TRP A 168 -2.85 -17.81 -22.70
N ARG A 169 -2.16 -17.07 -23.56
CA ARG A 169 -1.95 -15.62 -23.43
C ARG A 169 -3.25 -14.84 -23.27
N GLN A 170 -4.27 -15.18 -24.05
CA GLN A 170 -5.57 -14.49 -23.99
C GLN A 170 -6.28 -14.75 -22.66
N LEU A 171 -6.28 -16.00 -22.18
CA LEU A 171 -6.88 -16.35 -20.90
C LEU A 171 -6.15 -15.69 -19.72
N LEU A 172 -4.82 -15.69 -19.74
CA LEU A 172 -4.00 -15.01 -18.73
C LEU A 172 -4.23 -13.49 -18.74
N GLY A 173 -4.37 -12.90 -19.93
CA GLY A 173 -4.71 -11.47 -20.10
C GLY A 173 -6.08 -11.14 -19.51
N TRP A 174 -7.10 -11.95 -19.82
CA TRP A 174 -8.44 -11.78 -19.22
C TRP A 174 -8.42 -11.94 -17.70
N GLY A 175 -7.69 -12.93 -17.18
CA GLY A 175 -7.53 -13.12 -15.73
C GLY A 175 -6.92 -11.90 -15.05
N ARG A 176 -5.85 -11.34 -15.64
CA ARG A 176 -5.22 -10.10 -15.18
C ARG A 176 -6.20 -8.92 -15.25
N ASP A 177 -6.88 -8.72 -16.38
CA ASP A 177 -7.78 -7.59 -16.59
C ASP A 177 -8.98 -7.64 -15.62
N CYS A 178 -9.60 -8.81 -15.46
CA CYS A 178 -10.65 -9.02 -14.48
C CYS A 178 -10.19 -8.65 -13.06
N LEU A 179 -8.97 -9.04 -12.69
CA LEU A 179 -8.39 -8.71 -11.39
C LEU A 179 -8.12 -7.21 -11.24
N LEU A 180 -7.66 -6.52 -12.30
CA LEU A 180 -7.47 -5.07 -12.31
C LEU A 180 -8.80 -4.33 -12.13
N TYR A 181 -9.83 -4.68 -12.92
CA TYR A 181 -11.16 -4.08 -12.79
C TYR A 181 -11.78 -4.33 -11.41
N ALA A 182 -11.66 -5.56 -10.88
CA ALA A 182 -12.12 -5.88 -9.54
C ALA A 182 -11.38 -5.04 -8.47
N THR A 183 -10.07 -4.89 -8.62
CA THR A 183 -9.23 -4.08 -7.73
C THR A 183 -9.68 -2.61 -7.75
N VAL A 184 -9.91 -2.03 -8.92
CA VAL A 184 -10.37 -0.64 -9.06
C VAL A 184 -11.75 -0.47 -8.45
N ALA A 185 -12.69 -1.38 -8.73
CA ALA A 185 -14.05 -1.34 -8.19
C ALA A 185 -14.03 -1.39 -6.65
N VAL A 186 -13.31 -2.34 -6.06
CA VAL A 186 -13.19 -2.46 -4.59
C VAL A 186 -12.46 -1.25 -4.00
N THR A 187 -11.45 -0.71 -4.69
CA THR A 187 -10.74 0.50 -4.25
C THR A 187 -11.66 1.70 -4.19
N ALA A 188 -12.44 1.95 -5.25
CA ALA A 188 -13.40 3.04 -5.33
C ALA A 188 -14.52 2.90 -4.29
N LEU A 189 -15.17 1.73 -4.22
CA LEU A 189 -16.24 1.46 -3.24
C LEU A 189 -15.75 1.63 -1.80
N SER A 190 -14.55 1.12 -1.51
CA SER A 190 -13.96 1.31 -0.20
C SER A 190 -13.63 2.78 0.05
N GLY A 191 -13.14 3.54 -0.95
CA GLY A 191 -12.93 4.98 -0.82
C GLY A 191 -14.20 5.73 -0.41
N LEU A 192 -15.32 5.46 -1.09
CA LEU A 192 -16.63 6.03 -0.77
C LEU A 192 -17.09 5.68 0.64
N GLN A 193 -16.94 4.41 1.05
CA GLN A 193 -17.27 3.97 2.41
C GLN A 193 -16.48 4.75 3.47
N TYR A 194 -15.18 4.97 3.24
CA TYR A 194 -14.33 5.72 4.16
C TYR A 194 -14.70 7.20 4.23
N LEU A 195 -15.01 7.82 3.08
CA LEU A 195 -15.46 9.20 3.02
C LEU A 195 -16.78 9.41 3.77
N TRP A 196 -17.74 8.50 3.61
CA TRP A 196 -18.99 8.57 4.37
C TRP A 196 -18.75 8.41 5.87
N ARG A 197 -17.96 7.42 6.29
CA ARG A 197 -17.62 7.24 7.71
C ARG A 197 -16.95 8.48 8.30
N ALA A 198 -16.04 9.11 7.56
CA ALA A 198 -15.38 10.34 7.99
C ALA A 198 -16.36 11.53 8.08
N TYR A 199 -17.22 11.71 7.07
CA TYR A 199 -18.26 12.74 7.08
C TYR A 199 -19.19 12.60 8.30
N ALA A 200 -19.56 11.37 8.65
CA ALA A 200 -20.39 11.10 9.84
C ALA A 200 -19.69 11.52 11.15
N VAL A 201 -18.37 11.32 11.26
CA VAL A 201 -17.58 11.74 12.42
C VAL A 201 -17.50 13.26 12.51
N PHE A 202 -17.21 13.95 11.41
CA PHE A 202 -17.14 15.41 11.40
C PHE A 202 -18.49 16.06 11.74
N ARG A 203 -19.60 15.48 11.26
CA ARG A 203 -20.94 15.99 11.57
C ARG A 203 -21.32 15.87 13.05
N GLN A 204 -20.76 14.91 13.78
CA GLN A 204 -21.01 14.77 15.23
C GLN A 204 -20.12 15.69 16.08
N SER A 205 -19.12 16.35 15.46
CA SER A 205 -18.16 17.22 16.13
C SER A 205 -18.52 18.71 16.03
N VAL A 206 -19.61 19.03 15.32
CA VAL A 206 -20.21 20.37 15.16
C VAL A 206 -21.54 20.38 15.90
#